data_AF-A0A7V0R5S0-F1
#
_entry.id   AF-A0A7V0R5S0-F1
#
_cell.length_a   1.000
_cell.length_b   1.000
_cell.length_c   1.000
_cell.angle_alpha   90.00
_cell.angle_beta   90.00
_cell.angle_gamma   90.00
#
_symmetry.space_group_name_H-M   'P 1'
#
loop_
_entity.id
_entity.type
_entity.pdbx_description
1 polymer ?
#
loop_
_entity_poly.entity_id
_entity_poly.type
_entity_poly.pdbx_seq_one_letter_code
_entity_poly.pdbx_strand_id
1 'polypeptide(L)'
;MAKRTLVNVLGVVYAHVKTSDGGDLYLTRFAEPFQKHFAIENWHEKKWFDEHKIRLQGTSAVYKVPTKEVDGKSLDLVVKNSRVGEDVPLDTHTLKEFCDAEFNSPWEEFALNEELREGSYGPKDLHVDIQHAMAIYVPPEKMQLWQSGRSRSKINRIRARHPGIGLDILKQYKLIYRWIQGKSITEIFQHIDIDGGERKRHLQAMNDQVFRDLNTKGFLVADMKPEHVIISGKEVERIENMGRAQTDGMSERPASRSGRQIGLMYRLIEKGNYSVVDYELLLRTPGYEEQVKRSRRHSYLDDQRDRFKPTPLPGHLSNTEIFGVPYIYGRAESTGGHLWVVGNNARLFDYFLPERWRKTPSLQLSGAKEVFYTITKDNIQLVWKTSLVGEKPLGEDIEYDVKVKRFGINSPFEEFAIAHSLSRQG
;
A
#
# COMPACT_ATOMS: atom_id res chain seq x y z
N MET A 1 26.02 -13.35 16.45
CA MET A 1 25.24 -12.27 15.81
C MET A 1 24.03 -12.89 15.15
N ALA A 2 22.82 -12.36 15.37
CA ALA A 2 21.62 -12.88 14.72
C ALA A 2 21.77 -12.78 13.19
N LYS A 3 21.39 -13.83 12.45
CA LYS A 3 21.48 -13.86 10.99
C LYS A 3 20.58 -12.75 10.42
N ARG A 4 21.20 -11.76 9.78
CA ARG A 4 20.51 -10.66 9.10
C ARG A 4 20.26 -11.05 7.64
N THR A 5 19.03 -10.84 7.16
CA THR A 5 18.66 -11.07 5.76
C THR A 5 17.97 -9.83 5.20
N LEU A 6 18.25 -9.49 3.95
CA LEU A 6 17.52 -8.42 3.27
C LEU A 6 16.27 -9.00 2.61
N VAL A 7 15.14 -8.31 2.76
CA VAL A 7 13.86 -8.67 2.16
C VAL A 7 13.29 -7.43 1.49
N ASN A 8 12.81 -7.57 0.26
CA ASN A 8 12.07 -6.51 -0.44
C ASN A 8 10.58 -6.89 -0.44
N VAL A 9 9.74 -6.05 0.15
CA VAL A 9 8.29 -6.24 0.20
C VAL A 9 7.64 -4.94 -0.28
N LEU A 10 6.89 -5.02 -1.38
CA LEU A 10 6.20 -3.87 -2.00
C LEU A 10 7.14 -2.69 -2.30
N GLY A 11 8.36 -2.98 -2.77
CA GLY A 11 9.35 -1.94 -3.11
C GLY A 11 10.14 -1.41 -1.90
N VAL A 12 9.71 -1.71 -0.68
CA VAL A 12 10.43 -1.33 0.53
C VAL A 12 11.44 -2.41 0.91
N VAL A 13 12.70 -2.01 1.08
CA VAL A 13 13.78 -2.90 1.52
C VAL A 13 13.87 -2.90 3.04
N TYR A 14 13.83 -4.10 3.62
CA TYR A 14 13.93 -4.35 5.05
C TYR A 14 15.19 -5.13 5.39
N ALA A 15 15.86 -4.72 6.45
CA ALA A 15 16.76 -5.58 7.19
C ALA A 15 15.96 -6.43 8.18
N HIS A 16 15.80 -7.70 7.85
CA HIS A 16 15.11 -8.67 8.69
C HIS A 16 16.08 -9.32 9.68
N VAL A 17 15.69 -9.30 10.97
CA VAL A 17 16.43 -9.91 12.08
C VAL A 17 15.47 -10.63 13.02
N LYS A 18 15.93 -11.76 13.56
CA LYS A 18 15.25 -12.44 14.68
C LYS A 18 15.53 -11.70 15.98
N THR A 19 14.48 -11.48 16.77
CA THR A 19 14.57 -10.83 18.08
C THR A 19 14.86 -11.86 19.18
N SER A 20 15.33 -11.37 20.33
CA SER A 20 15.73 -12.19 21.49
C SER A 20 14.58 -12.97 22.12
N ASP A 21 13.36 -12.46 22.00
CA ASP A 21 12.12 -13.12 22.40
C ASP A 21 11.61 -14.16 21.38
N GLY A 22 12.27 -14.29 20.22
CA GLY A 22 11.89 -15.22 19.16
C GLY A 22 10.94 -14.65 18.10
N GLY A 23 10.61 -13.37 18.16
CA GLY A 23 9.86 -12.65 17.13
C GLY A 23 10.68 -12.30 15.87
N ASP A 24 10.06 -11.55 14.97
CA ASP A 24 10.65 -11.05 13.73
C ASP A 24 10.62 -9.52 13.71
N LEU A 25 11.75 -8.90 13.36
CA LEU A 25 11.89 -7.45 13.27
C LEU A 25 12.39 -7.07 11.87
N TYR A 26 11.65 -6.18 11.23
CA TYR A 26 11.91 -5.69 9.87
C TYR A 26 12.22 -4.20 9.95
N LEU A 27 13.50 -3.86 9.83
CA LEU A 27 14.00 -2.49 9.93
C LEU A 27 14.04 -1.85 8.54
N THR A 28 13.49 -0.66 8.38
CA THR A 28 13.69 0.14 7.17
C THR A 28 15.07 0.78 7.15
N ARG A 29 15.43 1.43 6.04
CA ARG A 29 16.65 2.25 5.93
C ARG A 29 16.78 3.35 7.00
N PHE A 30 15.66 3.82 7.56
CA PHE A 30 15.67 4.86 8.58
C PHE A 30 15.97 4.33 9.98
N ALA A 31 15.63 3.07 10.24
CA ALA A 31 15.91 2.42 11.53
C ALA A 31 17.27 1.72 11.56
N GLU A 32 17.83 1.34 10.40
CA GLU A 32 19.13 0.66 10.33
C GLU A 32 20.25 1.37 11.12
N PRO A 33 20.46 2.71 11.01
CA PRO A 33 21.49 3.40 11.78
C PRO A 33 21.28 3.31 13.31
N PHE A 34 20.05 3.03 13.73
CA PHE A 34 19.63 2.97 15.12
C PHE A 34 19.30 1.55 15.57
N GLN A 35 19.76 0.51 14.85
CA GLN A 35 19.36 -0.89 15.07
C GLN A 35 19.41 -1.32 16.56
N LYS A 36 20.41 -0.88 17.32
CA LYS A 36 20.53 -1.20 18.75
C LYS A 36 19.32 -0.72 19.58
N HIS A 37 18.75 0.44 19.24
CA HIS A 37 17.56 0.98 19.92
C HIS A 37 16.32 0.12 19.70
N PHE A 38 16.25 -0.62 18.59
CA PHE A 38 15.12 -1.49 18.25
C PHE A 38 15.23 -2.90 18.81
N ALA A 39 16.31 -3.22 19.54
CA ALA A 39 16.37 -4.44 20.34
C ALA A 39 15.19 -4.45 21.34
N ILE A 40 14.52 -5.59 21.51
CA ILE A 40 13.28 -5.69 22.28
C ILE A 40 13.48 -5.20 23.71
N GLU A 41 14.64 -5.47 24.29
CA GLU A 41 15.05 -5.03 25.63
C GLU A 41 15.01 -3.51 25.80
N ASN A 42 15.17 -2.77 24.72
CA ASN A 42 15.31 -1.32 24.72
C ASN A 42 14.00 -0.57 24.52
N TRP A 43 12.90 -1.21 24.14
CA TRP A 43 11.64 -0.49 23.95
C TRP A 43 10.39 -1.32 24.23
N HIS A 44 10.41 -2.64 23.98
CA HIS A 44 9.23 -3.51 24.10
C HIS A 44 9.30 -4.53 25.23
N GLU A 45 10.40 -4.56 25.99
CA GLU A 45 10.46 -5.30 27.24
C GLU A 45 9.30 -4.87 28.14
N LYS A 46 8.57 -5.86 28.66
CA LYS A 46 7.25 -5.65 29.28
C LYS A 46 7.28 -4.57 30.36
N LYS A 47 8.23 -4.64 31.28
CA LYS A 47 8.34 -3.68 32.38
C LYS A 47 8.61 -2.27 31.83
N TRP A 48 9.61 -2.13 30.96
CA TRP A 48 9.94 -0.84 30.33
C TRP A 48 8.75 -0.25 29.56
N PHE A 49 8.12 -1.05 28.70
CA PHE A 49 7.02 -0.61 27.85
C PHE A 49 5.81 -0.18 28.68
N ASP A 50 5.43 -0.95 29.71
CA ASP A 50 4.29 -0.63 30.55
C ASP A 50 4.52 0.60 31.44
N GLU A 51 5.75 0.82 31.90
CA GLU A 51 6.13 1.99 32.70
C GLU A 51 6.23 3.28 31.88
N HIS A 52 6.68 3.21 30.62
CA HIS A 52 7.03 4.41 29.84
C HIS A 52 6.07 4.73 28.69
N LYS A 53 5.13 3.83 28.34
CA LYS A 53 4.17 4.11 27.26
C LYS A 53 3.20 5.22 27.64
N ILE A 54 3.05 6.16 26.72
CA ILE A 54 2.04 7.22 26.82
C ILE A 54 1.02 6.95 25.72
N ARG A 55 -0.24 6.69 26.10
CA ARG A 55 -1.31 6.52 25.11
C ARG A 55 -1.59 7.86 24.43
N LEU A 56 -1.55 7.87 23.10
CA LEU A 56 -1.89 9.04 22.31
C LEU A 56 -3.40 9.17 22.14
N GLN A 57 -3.89 10.39 21.92
CA GLN A 57 -5.31 10.63 21.65
C GLN A 57 -5.74 9.94 20.37
N GLY A 58 -6.93 9.32 20.38
CA GLY A 58 -7.49 8.59 19.26
C GLY A 58 -8.25 7.33 19.67
N THR A 59 -8.92 6.71 18.72
CA THR A 59 -9.69 5.47 18.90
C THR A 59 -8.78 4.23 18.88
N SER A 60 -7.66 4.29 18.16
CA SER A 60 -6.69 3.20 18.04
C SER A 60 -5.75 3.08 19.26
N ALA A 61 -5.19 1.89 19.45
CA ALA A 61 -4.17 1.64 20.47
C ALA A 61 -2.78 2.10 19.97
N VAL A 62 -2.55 3.41 20.05
CA VAL A 62 -1.29 4.06 19.64
C VAL A 62 -0.58 4.61 20.87
N TYR A 63 0.71 4.34 20.98
CA TYR A 63 1.53 4.73 22.13
C TYR A 63 2.79 5.47 21.68
N LYS A 64 3.13 6.55 22.38
CA LYS A 64 4.49 7.09 22.38
C LYS A 64 5.31 6.31 23.42
N VAL A 65 6.49 5.83 23.04
CA VAL A 65 7.39 5.08 23.91
C VAL A 65 8.83 5.52 23.66
N PRO A 66 9.57 5.99 24.68
CA PRO A 66 11.00 6.23 24.55
C PRO A 66 11.77 4.91 24.58
N THR A 67 12.85 4.81 23.80
CA THR A 67 13.80 3.71 23.98
C THR A 67 14.65 3.93 25.22
N LYS A 68 15.17 2.86 25.80
CA LYS A 68 16.32 2.94 26.71
C LYS A 68 17.46 3.71 26.05
N GLU A 69 18.29 4.29 26.90
CA GLU A 69 19.48 4.99 26.44
C GLU A 69 20.47 4.01 25.82
N VAL A 70 20.87 4.28 24.58
CA VAL A 70 21.89 3.54 23.86
C VAL A 70 22.87 4.56 23.30
N ASP A 71 24.15 4.39 23.61
CA ASP A 71 25.23 5.28 23.16
C ASP A 71 24.93 6.77 23.46
N GLY A 72 24.37 7.06 24.65
CA GLY A 72 24.07 8.43 25.10
C GLY A 72 22.78 9.03 24.53
N LYS A 73 21.97 8.25 23.81
CA LYS A 73 20.77 8.74 23.11
C LYS A 73 19.55 7.88 23.44
N SER A 74 18.38 8.51 23.46
CA SER A 74 17.09 7.83 23.47
C SER A 74 16.29 8.29 22.25
N LEU A 75 15.48 7.39 21.68
CA LEU A 75 14.57 7.69 20.58
C LEU A 75 13.13 7.65 21.07
N ASP A 76 12.35 8.66 20.71
CA ASP A 76 10.90 8.62 20.89
C ASP A 76 10.27 7.88 19.69
N LEU A 77 9.58 6.78 19.99
CA LEU A 77 8.89 5.94 19.02
C LEU A 77 7.38 6.10 19.15
N VAL A 78 6.68 5.97 18.02
CA VAL A 78 5.23 5.73 17.97
C VAL A 78 5.02 4.28 17.64
N VAL A 79 4.34 3.55 18.54
CA VAL A 79 4.04 2.13 18.39
C VAL A 79 2.54 1.96 18.22
N LYS A 80 2.15 1.33 17.11
CA LYS A 80 0.76 1.07 16.73
C LYS A 80 0.56 -0.40 16.43
N ASN A 81 -0.56 -0.97 16.87
CA ASN A 81 -0.97 -2.31 16.42
C ASN A 81 -1.67 -2.18 15.06
N SER A 82 -1.24 -2.98 14.08
CA SER A 82 -1.91 -3.03 12.77
C SER A 82 -3.28 -3.70 12.89
N ARG A 83 -4.27 -2.99 12.36
CA ARG A 83 -5.67 -3.41 12.28
C ARG A 83 -6.01 -4.17 11.00
N VAL A 84 -4.98 -4.65 10.30
CA VAL A 84 -5.12 -5.37 9.03
C VAL A 84 -6.19 -6.46 9.14
N GLY A 85 -7.16 -6.44 8.24
CA GLY A 85 -8.23 -7.45 8.19
C GLY A 85 -9.35 -7.28 9.24
N GLU A 86 -9.31 -6.28 10.11
CA GLU A 86 -10.43 -5.90 10.98
C GLU A 86 -11.52 -5.12 10.22
N ASP A 87 -12.64 -4.83 10.89
CA ASP A 87 -13.70 -3.98 10.36
C ASP A 87 -13.40 -2.48 10.54
N VAL A 88 -13.60 -1.73 9.46
CA VAL A 88 -13.45 -0.27 9.45
C VAL A 88 -14.76 0.34 9.96
N PRO A 89 -14.76 1.09 11.08
CA PRO A 89 -15.95 1.80 11.55
C PRO A 89 -16.36 2.89 10.54
N LEU A 90 -17.63 2.96 10.15
CA LEU A 90 -18.13 3.85 9.08
C LEU A 90 -18.53 5.26 9.58
N ASP A 91 -17.85 5.79 10.59
CA ASP A 91 -18.34 6.93 11.36
C ASP A 91 -18.12 8.30 10.66
N THR A 92 -17.36 8.37 9.57
CA THR A 92 -17.01 9.62 8.88
C THR A 92 -17.58 9.73 7.46
N HIS A 93 -17.83 10.96 7.00
CA HIS A 93 -18.38 11.22 5.66
C HIS A 93 -17.49 10.68 4.54
N THR A 94 -16.17 10.84 4.68
CA THR A 94 -15.19 10.33 3.71
C THR A 94 -15.25 8.80 3.62
N LEU A 95 -15.44 8.09 4.73
CA LEU A 95 -15.64 6.62 4.71
C LEU A 95 -16.93 6.18 4.02
N LYS A 96 -17.96 7.04 3.96
CA LYS A 96 -19.18 6.76 3.17
C LYS A 96 -18.94 6.86 1.66
N GLU A 97 -17.97 7.64 1.22
CA GLU A 97 -17.55 7.68 -0.19
C GLU A 97 -16.67 6.47 -0.53
N PHE A 98 -15.97 5.92 0.46
CA PHE A 98 -15.14 4.72 0.34
C PHE A 98 -15.70 3.55 1.16
N CYS A 99 -16.96 3.17 0.93
CA CYS A 99 -17.66 2.09 1.66
C CYS A 99 -16.89 0.75 1.69
N ASP A 100 -15.97 0.52 0.74
CA ASP A 100 -15.14 -0.68 0.62
C ASP A 100 -13.70 -0.48 1.16
N ALA A 101 -13.42 0.60 1.88
CA ALA A 101 -12.10 0.82 2.46
C ALA A 101 -11.73 -0.31 3.44
N GLU A 102 -10.49 -0.78 3.35
CA GLU A 102 -9.92 -1.79 4.24
C GLU A 102 -8.65 -1.25 4.87
N PHE A 103 -8.37 -1.63 6.11
CA PHE A 103 -7.07 -1.35 6.70
C PHE A 103 -5.95 -1.96 5.89
N ASN A 104 -4.94 -1.13 5.60
CA ASN A 104 -3.72 -1.57 4.97
C ASN A 104 -3.04 -2.66 5.81
N SER A 105 -2.43 -3.64 5.14
CA SER A 105 -1.45 -4.48 5.79
C SER A 105 -0.24 -3.65 6.22
N PRO A 106 0.55 -4.14 7.20
CA PRO A 106 1.75 -3.43 7.64
C PRO A 106 2.69 -3.05 6.49
N TRP A 107 2.77 -3.92 5.49
CA TRP A 107 3.62 -3.75 4.31
C TRP A 107 3.06 -2.70 3.36
N GLU A 108 1.74 -2.74 3.09
CA GLU A 108 1.06 -1.73 2.25
C GLU A 108 1.17 -0.35 2.88
N GLU A 109 0.98 -0.23 4.20
CA GLU A 109 1.06 1.04 4.92
C GLU A 109 2.46 1.67 4.81
N PHE A 110 3.51 0.88 5.03
CA PHE A 110 4.89 1.35 4.89
C PHE A 110 5.26 1.66 3.42
N ALA A 111 4.80 0.85 2.47
CA ALA A 111 5.04 1.10 1.05
C ALA A 111 4.41 2.41 0.59
N LEU A 112 3.14 2.65 0.92
CA LEU A 112 2.45 3.89 0.58
C LEU A 112 3.06 5.10 1.30
N ASN A 113 3.52 4.94 2.55
CA ASN A 113 4.25 5.99 3.27
C ASN A 113 5.56 6.36 2.54
N GLU A 114 6.35 5.37 2.12
CA GLU A 114 7.58 5.64 1.37
C GLU A 114 7.32 6.23 -0.02
N GLU A 115 6.30 5.76 -0.74
CA GLU A 115 5.92 6.34 -2.03
C GLU A 115 5.48 7.81 -1.90
N LEU A 116 4.72 8.14 -0.85
CA LEU A 116 4.34 9.53 -0.54
C LEU A 116 5.57 10.38 -0.20
N ARG A 117 6.52 9.83 0.57
CA ARG A 117 7.78 10.51 0.93
C ARG A 117 8.64 10.82 -0.29
N GLU A 118 8.75 9.87 -1.21
CA GLU A 118 9.51 10.04 -2.44
C GLU A 118 8.93 11.15 -3.31
N GLY A 119 7.62 11.36 -3.25
CA GLY A 119 6.97 12.50 -3.91
C GLY A 119 7.07 12.46 -5.43
N SER A 120 7.24 11.27 -6.02
CA SER A 120 7.42 11.06 -7.46
C SER A 120 6.20 11.45 -8.31
N TYR A 121 5.02 11.56 -7.70
CA TYR A 121 3.78 11.97 -8.34
C TYR A 121 3.29 13.32 -7.83
N GLY A 122 2.72 14.12 -8.73
CA GLY A 122 2.22 15.48 -8.43
C GLY A 122 3.31 16.56 -8.52
N PRO A 123 2.97 17.82 -8.18
CA PRO A 123 3.88 18.96 -8.24
C PRO A 123 5.07 18.79 -7.29
N LYS A 124 6.29 19.13 -7.72
CA LYS A 124 7.52 18.94 -6.92
C LYS A 124 7.70 19.97 -5.80
N ASP A 125 7.09 21.13 -5.97
CA ASP A 125 7.08 22.26 -5.05
C ASP A 125 6.09 22.08 -3.90
N LEU A 126 5.06 21.26 -4.08
CA LEU A 126 4.17 20.85 -3.00
C LEU A 126 4.87 19.81 -2.12
N HIS A 127 5.05 20.13 -0.83
CA HIS A 127 5.64 19.22 0.14
C HIS A 127 4.61 18.77 1.17
N VAL A 128 4.66 17.49 1.54
CA VAL A 128 3.86 16.91 2.62
C VAL A 128 4.82 16.11 3.50
N ASP A 129 5.13 16.62 4.69
CA ASP A 129 5.96 15.87 5.63
C ASP A 129 5.18 14.68 6.20
N ILE A 130 5.89 13.59 6.47
CA ILE A 130 5.33 12.37 7.06
C ILE A 130 6.33 11.72 8.01
N GLN A 131 5.83 10.93 8.97
CA GLN A 131 6.64 10.17 9.91
C GLN A 131 7.52 9.16 9.20
N HIS A 132 8.76 9.04 9.66
CA HIS A 132 9.64 7.96 9.20
C HIS A 132 9.08 6.62 9.68
N ALA A 133 8.73 5.76 8.73
CA ALA A 133 8.43 4.36 8.97
C ALA A 133 9.73 3.67 9.41
N MET A 134 9.84 3.30 10.69
CA MET A 134 11.09 2.82 11.26
C MET A 134 11.18 1.29 11.16
N ALA A 135 10.19 0.60 11.70
CA ALA A 135 10.24 -0.86 11.78
C ALA A 135 8.86 -1.50 11.87
N ILE A 136 8.77 -2.73 11.39
CA ILE A 136 7.65 -3.64 11.67
C ILE A 136 8.17 -4.73 12.59
N TYR A 137 7.52 -4.89 13.74
CA TYR A 137 7.82 -5.97 14.67
C TYR A 137 6.65 -6.95 14.74
N VAL A 138 6.95 -8.24 14.60
CA VAL A 138 6.01 -9.35 14.64
C VAL A 138 6.35 -10.19 15.87
N PRO A 139 5.59 -10.05 16.97
CA PRO A 139 5.84 -10.81 18.18
C PRO A 139 5.79 -12.34 17.96
N PRO A 140 6.51 -13.13 18.77
CA PRO A 140 6.53 -14.59 18.67
C PRO A 140 5.15 -15.21 18.98
N GLU A 141 4.33 -14.54 19.78
CA GLU A 141 3.01 -15.03 20.17
C GLU A 141 2.09 -15.24 18.97
N LYS A 142 1.18 -16.21 19.12
CA LYS A 142 0.08 -16.42 18.20
C LYS A 142 -1.22 -16.19 18.96
N MET A 143 -2.08 -15.36 18.37
CA MET A 143 -3.43 -15.13 18.85
C MET A 143 -4.36 -16.26 18.41
N GLN A 144 -5.50 -16.36 19.08
CA GLN A 144 -6.65 -17.07 18.57
C GLN A 144 -7.42 -16.19 17.57
N LEU A 145 -8.17 -16.81 16.66
CA LEU A 145 -8.88 -16.06 15.61
C LEU A 145 -9.82 -14.98 16.18
N TRP A 146 -10.58 -15.32 17.23
CA TRP A 146 -11.49 -14.39 17.90
C TRP A 146 -10.75 -13.23 18.59
N GLN A 147 -9.51 -13.45 19.07
CA GLN A 147 -8.70 -12.39 19.68
C GLN A 147 -8.18 -11.38 18.65
N SER A 148 -8.00 -11.83 17.40
CA SER A 148 -7.50 -10.95 16.35
C SER A 148 -8.54 -9.95 15.84
N GLY A 149 -9.84 -10.25 15.95
CA GLY A 149 -10.89 -9.46 15.31
C GLY A 149 -10.84 -9.46 13.77
N ARG A 150 -9.98 -10.28 13.15
CA ARG A 150 -9.72 -10.26 11.71
C ARG A 150 -10.60 -11.22 10.93
N SER A 151 -11.03 -10.76 9.77
CA SER A 151 -11.73 -11.58 8.78
C SER A 151 -10.78 -12.35 7.88
N ARG A 152 -11.04 -13.67 7.73
CA ARG A 152 -10.33 -14.52 6.77
C ARG A 152 -10.50 -14.04 5.34
N SER A 153 -11.68 -13.54 4.96
CA SER A 153 -11.92 -13.08 3.59
C SER A 153 -11.08 -11.84 3.26
N LYS A 154 -10.96 -10.89 4.19
CA LYS A 154 -10.11 -9.70 4.07
C LYS A 154 -8.64 -10.06 3.94
N ILE A 155 -8.12 -10.91 4.83
CA ILE A 155 -6.73 -11.38 4.75
C ILE A 155 -6.44 -12.10 3.43
N ASN A 156 -7.38 -12.91 2.94
CA ASN A 156 -7.24 -13.58 1.64
C ASN A 156 -7.26 -12.58 0.47
N ARG A 157 -8.03 -11.49 0.54
CA ARG A 157 -7.98 -10.40 -0.45
C ARG A 157 -6.61 -9.74 -0.49
N ILE A 158 -6.05 -9.40 0.66
CA ILE A 158 -4.70 -8.80 0.76
C ILE A 158 -3.64 -9.74 0.17
N ARG A 159 -3.64 -11.02 0.56
CA ARG A 159 -2.74 -12.04 0.01
C ARG A 159 -2.89 -12.20 -1.51
N ALA A 160 -4.11 -12.04 -2.03
CA ALA A 160 -4.37 -12.09 -3.47
C ALA A 160 -3.97 -10.81 -4.21
N ARG A 161 -3.98 -9.64 -3.55
CA ARG A 161 -3.44 -8.38 -4.09
C ARG A 161 -1.92 -8.42 -4.15
N HIS A 162 -1.29 -9.06 -3.18
CA HIS A 162 0.17 -9.13 -3.06
C HIS A 162 0.65 -10.57 -2.82
N PRO A 163 0.69 -11.41 -3.89
CA PRO A 163 1.24 -12.75 -3.80
C PRO A 163 2.69 -12.72 -3.29
N GLY A 164 3.04 -13.63 -2.39
CA GLY A 164 4.39 -13.70 -1.79
C GLY A 164 4.56 -12.92 -0.47
N ILE A 165 3.59 -12.07 -0.08
CA ILE A 165 3.61 -11.44 1.24
C ILE A 165 3.06 -12.40 2.29
N GLY A 166 3.93 -12.85 3.19
CA GLY A 166 3.58 -13.67 4.33
C GLY A 166 2.79 -12.88 5.37
N LEU A 167 1.46 -12.84 5.23
CA LEU A 167 0.57 -12.26 6.23
C LEU A 167 -0.20 -13.37 6.96
N ASP A 168 0.19 -13.71 8.19
CA ASP A 168 -0.53 -14.61 9.09
C ASP A 168 -1.62 -13.86 9.86
N ILE A 169 -2.87 -14.36 9.78
CA ILE A 169 -4.04 -13.83 10.46
C ILE A 169 -3.92 -13.89 11.99
N LEU A 170 -3.18 -14.87 12.52
CA LEU A 170 -3.01 -15.12 13.96
C LEU A 170 -1.83 -14.34 14.56
N LYS A 171 -1.03 -13.65 13.74
CA LYS A 171 0.12 -12.88 14.22
C LYS A 171 -0.24 -11.43 14.48
N GLN A 172 0.30 -10.85 15.55
CA GLN A 172 0.25 -9.40 15.72
C GLN A 172 1.32 -8.73 14.85
N TYR A 173 1.03 -7.53 14.38
CA TYR A 173 2.01 -6.69 13.69
C TYR A 173 2.02 -5.35 14.38
N LYS A 174 3.19 -4.93 14.85
CA LYS A 174 3.43 -3.64 15.48
C LYS A 174 4.17 -2.76 14.48
N LEU A 175 3.52 -1.68 14.07
CA LEU A 175 4.07 -0.63 13.23
C LEU A 175 4.77 0.38 14.12
N ILE A 176 6.03 0.68 13.81
CA ILE A 176 6.87 1.58 14.59
C ILE A 176 7.27 2.76 13.70
N TYR A 177 6.89 3.95 14.12
CA TYR A 177 7.24 5.21 13.47
C TYR A 177 8.12 6.06 14.38
N ARG A 178 8.85 7.00 13.79
CA ARG A 178 9.53 8.04 14.58
C ARG A 178 8.51 9.04 15.11
N TRP A 179 8.66 9.44 16.37
CA TRP A 179 7.89 10.54 16.94
C TRP A 179 8.22 11.86 16.23
N ILE A 180 7.18 12.61 15.89
CA ILE A 180 7.30 13.98 15.42
C ILE A 180 7.08 14.88 16.63
N GLN A 181 8.11 15.63 17.01
CA GLN A 181 7.98 16.62 18.06
C GLN A 181 7.09 17.77 17.55
N GLY A 182 5.88 17.87 18.10
CA GLY A 182 4.86 18.81 17.63
C GLY A 182 3.53 18.61 18.34
N LYS A 183 2.51 19.34 17.88
CA LYS A 183 1.11 19.21 18.31
C LYS A 183 0.21 19.11 17.09
N SER A 184 -0.88 18.37 17.21
CA SER A 184 -1.95 18.39 16.21
C SER A 184 -2.59 19.78 16.13
N ILE A 185 -3.19 20.12 14.99
CA ILE A 185 -3.92 21.39 14.87
C ILE A 185 -5.06 21.45 15.90
N THR A 186 -5.73 20.34 16.22
CA THR A 186 -6.75 20.29 17.28
C THR A 186 -6.18 20.69 18.64
N GLU A 187 -5.03 20.14 19.04
CA GLU A 187 -4.37 20.48 20.30
C GLU A 187 -3.94 21.96 20.36
N ILE A 188 -3.48 22.53 19.25
CA ILE A 188 -3.10 23.95 19.19
C ILE A 188 -4.34 24.82 19.39
N PHE A 189 -5.45 24.50 18.72
CA PHE A 189 -6.71 25.24 18.82
C PHE A 189 -7.40 25.15 20.20
N GLN A 190 -7.05 24.16 21.04
CA GLN A 190 -7.52 24.11 22.43
C GLN A 190 -6.97 25.28 23.28
N HIS A 191 -5.86 25.88 22.86
CA HIS A 191 -5.21 26.99 23.56
C HIS A 191 -5.42 28.35 22.89
N ILE A 192 -6.17 28.41 21.79
CA ILE A 192 -6.54 29.65 21.11
C ILE A 192 -7.94 30.08 21.60
N ASP A 193 -8.03 31.33 22.04
CA ASP A 193 -9.27 31.93 22.56
C ASP A 193 -10.18 32.35 21.40
N ILE A 194 -11.03 31.41 20.96
CA ILE A 194 -12.08 31.57 19.94
C ILE A 194 -13.29 30.71 20.30
N ASP A 195 -14.46 31.05 19.77
CA ASP A 195 -15.67 30.27 19.99
C ASP A 195 -15.63 28.90 19.27
N GLY A 196 -16.46 27.96 19.74
CA GLY A 196 -16.47 26.59 19.21
C GLY A 196 -16.87 26.48 17.74
N GLY A 197 -17.74 27.37 17.24
CA GLY A 197 -18.16 27.41 15.85
C GLY A 197 -17.07 27.94 14.93
N GLU A 198 -16.36 29.01 15.35
CA GLU A 198 -15.17 29.51 14.68
C GLU A 198 -14.04 28.47 14.66
N ARG A 199 -13.77 27.82 15.81
CA ARG A 199 -12.79 26.74 15.90
C ARG A 199 -13.07 25.62 14.91
N LYS A 200 -14.31 25.13 14.86
CA LYS A 200 -14.71 24.06 13.94
C LYS A 200 -14.49 24.47 12.48
N ARG A 201 -14.85 25.70 12.11
CA ARG A 201 -14.65 26.21 10.74
C ARG A 201 -13.18 26.24 10.35
N HIS A 202 -12.30 26.71 11.23
CA HIS A 202 -10.86 26.76 10.94
C HIS A 202 -10.22 25.36 10.84
N LEU A 203 -10.54 24.47 11.78
CA LEU A 203 -10.07 23.08 11.75
C LEU A 203 -10.51 22.37 10.46
N GLN A 204 -11.78 22.53 10.07
CA GLN A 204 -12.29 21.97 8.82
C GLN A 204 -11.57 22.54 7.60
N ALA A 205 -11.44 23.86 7.50
CA ALA A 205 -10.79 24.49 6.36
C ALA A 205 -9.31 24.07 6.19
N MET A 206 -8.56 23.97 7.30
CA MET A 206 -7.17 23.50 7.28
C MET A 206 -7.07 22.02 6.93
N ASN A 207 -7.94 21.18 7.48
CA ASN A 207 -8.02 19.76 7.16
C ASN A 207 -8.34 19.54 5.67
N ASP A 208 -9.29 20.31 5.13
CA ASP A 208 -9.65 20.26 3.70
C ASP A 208 -8.50 20.70 2.80
N GLN A 209 -7.67 21.66 3.24
CA GLN A 209 -6.46 22.04 2.50
C GLN A 209 -5.44 20.90 2.46
N VAL A 210 -5.15 20.29 3.62
CA VAL A 210 -4.24 19.13 3.68
C VAL A 210 -4.76 17.96 2.84
N PHE A 211 -6.08 17.72 2.87
CA PHE A 211 -6.72 16.72 2.04
C PHE A 211 -6.52 17.00 0.53
N ARG A 212 -6.67 18.26 0.10
CA ARG A 212 -6.39 18.68 -1.29
C ARG A 212 -4.92 18.50 -1.67
N ASP A 213 -4.00 18.82 -0.77
CA ASP A 213 -2.56 18.65 -1.00
C ASP A 213 -2.22 17.17 -1.23
N LEU A 214 -2.71 16.27 -0.38
CA LEU A 214 -2.56 14.82 -0.56
C LEU A 214 -3.18 14.34 -1.87
N ASN A 215 -4.40 14.79 -2.19
CA ASN A 215 -5.08 14.42 -3.43
C ASN A 215 -4.27 14.84 -4.66
N THR A 216 -3.66 16.02 -4.62
CA THR A 216 -2.78 16.55 -5.67
C THR A 216 -1.51 15.70 -5.83
N LYS A 217 -1.04 15.10 -4.73
CA LYS A 217 0.03 14.08 -4.71
C LYS A 217 -0.46 12.68 -5.07
N GLY A 218 -1.73 12.49 -5.42
CA GLY A 218 -2.27 11.18 -5.81
C GLY A 218 -2.52 10.24 -4.63
N PHE A 219 -2.65 10.79 -3.42
CA PHE A 219 -2.97 10.05 -2.20
C PHE A 219 -4.19 10.62 -1.48
N LEU A 220 -4.82 9.82 -0.64
CA LEU A 220 -5.82 10.28 0.33
C LEU A 220 -5.75 9.44 1.59
N VAL A 221 -6.20 9.97 2.72
CA VAL A 221 -6.44 9.18 3.94
C VAL A 221 -7.96 9.14 4.13
N ALA A 222 -8.55 7.94 4.06
CA ALA A 222 -10.01 7.80 4.02
C ALA A 222 -10.69 8.26 5.31
N ASP A 223 -10.00 8.19 6.46
CA ASP A 223 -10.48 8.72 7.74
C ASP A 223 -9.68 9.95 8.19
N MET A 224 -9.32 10.83 7.25
CA MET A 224 -8.54 12.04 7.54
C MET A 224 -9.29 12.94 8.54
N LYS A 225 -8.59 13.32 9.62
CA LYS A 225 -9.11 14.20 10.66
C LYS A 225 -8.10 15.27 11.04
N PRO A 226 -8.54 16.42 11.61
CA PRO A 226 -7.63 17.46 12.08
C PRO A 226 -6.58 16.96 13.08
N GLU A 227 -6.88 15.92 13.87
CA GLU A 227 -5.92 15.29 14.79
C GLU A 227 -4.70 14.68 14.09
N HIS A 228 -4.82 14.38 12.78
CA HIS A 228 -3.76 13.76 11.98
C HIS A 228 -2.78 14.77 11.38
N VAL A 229 -3.04 16.08 11.55
CA VAL A 229 -2.19 17.14 11.01
C VAL A 229 -1.35 17.73 12.13
N ILE A 230 -0.04 17.49 12.08
CA ILE A 230 0.93 17.87 13.12
C ILE A 230 1.71 19.10 12.66
N ILE A 231 1.78 20.11 13.53
CA ILE A 231 2.70 21.24 13.39
C ILE A 231 3.93 20.99 14.26
N SER A 232 5.11 21.22 13.68
CA SER A 232 6.39 20.98 14.37
C SER A 232 6.54 21.83 15.65
N GLY A 233 7.28 21.30 16.64
CA GLY A 233 7.43 21.92 17.95
C GLY A 233 7.93 23.36 17.90
N LYS A 234 8.88 23.67 17.00
CA LYS A 234 9.40 25.04 16.80
C LYS A 234 8.29 26.02 16.40
N GLU A 235 7.42 25.62 15.49
CA GLU A 235 6.31 26.48 15.04
C GLU A 235 5.19 26.52 16.10
N VAL A 236 4.96 25.43 16.84
CA VAL A 236 4.04 25.44 18.00
C VAL A 236 4.49 26.45 19.05
N GLU A 237 5.76 26.45 19.44
CA GLU A 237 6.32 27.42 20.38
C GLU A 237 6.13 28.85 19.87
N ARG A 238 6.35 29.08 18.57
CA ARG A 238 6.12 30.38 17.94
C ARG A 238 4.65 30.81 18.02
N ILE A 239 3.72 29.89 17.76
CA ILE A 239 2.27 30.15 17.85
C ILE A 239 1.89 30.48 19.30
N GLU A 240 2.37 29.72 20.28
CA GLU A 240 2.07 29.95 21.69
C GLU A 240 2.66 31.27 22.20
N ASN A 241 3.90 31.60 21.83
CA ASN A 241 4.54 32.86 22.20
C ASN A 241 3.81 34.08 21.64
N MET A 242 3.25 33.99 20.43
CA MET A 242 2.40 35.07 19.88
C MET A 242 1.09 35.26 20.67
N GLY A 243 0.57 34.20 21.29
CA GLY A 243 -0.59 34.30 22.18
C GLY A 243 -0.25 34.93 23.53
N ARG A 244 0.99 34.74 24.02
CA ARG A 244 1.47 35.23 25.32
C ARG A 244 2.08 36.63 25.29
N ALA A 245 2.56 37.09 24.14
CA ALA A 245 3.25 38.38 24.02
C ALA A 245 2.38 39.52 24.57
N GLN A 246 2.83 40.16 25.65
CA GLN A 246 2.31 41.45 26.10
C GLN A 246 2.74 42.49 25.06
N THR A 247 1.77 43.15 24.43
CA THR A 247 2.06 44.37 23.70
C THR A 247 2.29 45.48 24.71
N ASP A 248 3.57 45.83 24.90
CA ASP A 248 3.97 47.02 25.65
C ASP A 248 3.20 48.25 25.12
N GLY A 249 2.33 48.81 25.95
CA GLY A 249 1.76 50.15 25.77
C GLY A 249 0.41 50.28 25.05
N MET A 250 -0.14 49.23 24.42
CA MET A 250 -1.52 49.26 23.90
C MET A 250 -2.22 47.93 24.18
N SER A 251 -3.41 48.00 24.77
CA SER A 251 -4.29 46.86 25.04
C SER A 251 -4.79 46.24 23.73
N GLU A 252 -3.96 45.42 23.08
CA GLU A 252 -4.41 44.59 21.97
C GLU A 252 -5.55 43.69 22.43
N ARG A 253 -6.68 43.73 21.70
CA ARG A 253 -7.85 42.91 21.99
C ARG A 253 -7.51 41.42 21.76
N PRO A 254 -8.03 40.49 22.58
CA PRO A 254 -7.83 39.05 22.39
C PRO A 254 -8.08 38.56 20.95
N ALA A 255 -9.11 39.11 20.29
CA ALA A 255 -9.45 38.81 18.90
C ALA A 255 -8.31 39.08 17.90
N SER A 256 -7.48 40.11 18.10
CA SER A 256 -6.34 40.38 17.21
C SER A 256 -5.19 39.39 17.42
N ARG A 257 -5.04 38.86 18.64
CA ARG A 257 -4.02 37.84 18.96
C ARG A 257 -4.38 36.49 18.38
N SER A 258 -5.62 36.02 18.62
CA SER A 258 -6.14 34.78 18.04
C SER A 258 -6.07 34.83 16.51
N GLY A 259 -6.43 35.97 15.91
CA GLY A 259 -6.31 36.18 14.46
C GLY A 259 -4.89 36.02 13.92
N ARG A 260 -3.85 36.51 14.63
CA ARG A 260 -2.45 36.31 14.22
C ARG A 260 -2.00 34.85 14.34
N GLN A 261 -2.40 34.16 15.40
CA GLN A 261 -2.08 32.75 15.60
C GLN A 261 -2.70 31.90 14.47
N ILE A 262 -4.00 32.09 14.23
CA ILE A 262 -4.75 31.42 13.16
C ILE A 262 -4.14 31.74 11.78
N GLY A 263 -3.81 33.01 11.52
CA GLY A 263 -3.16 33.43 10.28
C GLY A 263 -1.75 32.85 10.09
N LEU A 264 -1.01 32.55 11.16
CA LEU A 264 0.23 31.78 11.02
C LEU A 264 -0.06 30.31 10.68
N MET A 265 -1.03 29.69 11.34
CA MET A 265 -1.40 28.29 11.05
C MET A 265 -1.80 28.10 9.59
N TYR A 266 -2.64 28.97 9.02
CA TYR A 266 -2.98 28.92 7.59
C TYR A 266 -1.74 28.99 6.70
N ARG A 267 -0.84 29.94 6.97
CA ARG A 267 0.41 30.07 6.20
C ARG A 267 1.32 28.86 6.31
N LEU A 268 1.33 28.16 7.45
CA LEU A 268 2.10 26.93 7.60
C LEU A 268 1.48 25.82 6.74
N ILE A 269 0.16 25.65 6.79
CA ILE A 269 -0.55 24.66 5.97
C ILE A 269 -0.37 24.95 4.48
N GLU A 270 -0.60 26.19 4.04
CA GLU A 270 -0.46 26.62 2.63
C GLU A 270 0.96 26.41 2.09
N LYS A 271 1.98 26.45 2.94
CA LYS A 271 3.38 26.25 2.55
C LYS A 271 3.83 24.78 2.63
N GLY A 272 2.96 23.85 3.05
CA GLY A 272 3.35 22.46 3.28
C GLY A 272 4.17 22.25 4.54
N ASN A 273 4.19 23.21 5.47
CA ASN A 273 4.94 23.13 6.74
C ASN A 273 4.11 22.43 7.82
N TYR A 274 3.70 21.20 7.54
CA TYR A 274 2.96 20.33 8.44
C TYR A 274 3.31 18.89 8.13
N SER A 275 3.07 18.01 9.10
CA SER A 275 3.21 16.58 8.89
C SER A 275 1.86 15.87 9.00
N VAL A 276 1.67 14.82 8.19
CA VAL A 276 0.51 13.93 8.29
C VAL A 276 0.90 12.69 9.07
N VAL A 277 0.01 12.21 9.95
CA VAL A 277 0.13 10.93 10.68
C VAL A 277 -1.08 10.03 10.40
N ASP A 278 -1.04 8.81 10.94
CA ASP A 278 -2.09 7.80 10.83
C ASP A 278 -2.39 7.32 9.38
N TYR A 279 -1.66 6.30 8.95
CA TYR A 279 -1.65 5.83 7.55
C TYR A 279 -2.45 4.54 7.31
N GLU A 280 -3.22 4.07 8.30
CA GLU A 280 -3.92 2.78 8.20
C GLU A 280 -4.93 2.70 7.06
N LEU A 281 -5.42 3.86 6.63
CA LEU A 281 -6.33 4.04 5.50
C LEU A 281 -5.76 5.04 4.47
N LEU A 282 -4.43 5.11 4.37
CA LEU A 282 -3.74 5.79 3.27
C LEU A 282 -3.99 4.99 1.99
N LEU A 283 -4.46 5.65 0.94
CA LEU A 283 -4.82 5.03 -0.33
C LEU A 283 -4.33 5.88 -1.50
N ARG A 284 -4.15 5.26 -2.66
CA ARG A 284 -4.02 5.99 -3.92
C ARG A 284 -5.37 6.55 -4.35
N THR A 285 -5.36 7.72 -4.97
CA THR A 285 -6.60 8.31 -5.49
C THR A 285 -7.14 7.48 -6.67
N PRO A 286 -8.47 7.43 -6.87
CA PRO A 286 -9.05 6.78 -8.04
C PRO A 286 -8.49 7.31 -9.38
N GLY A 287 -8.20 8.61 -9.44
CA GLY A 287 -7.59 9.25 -10.61
C GLY A 287 -6.17 8.74 -10.89
N TYR A 288 -5.35 8.57 -9.84
CA TYR A 288 -4.01 7.99 -9.96
C TYR A 288 -4.10 6.53 -10.45
N GLU A 289 -4.96 5.73 -9.82
CA GLU A 289 -5.17 4.33 -10.21
C GLU A 289 -5.58 4.18 -11.68
N GLU A 290 -6.49 5.03 -12.15
CA GLU A 290 -6.91 5.02 -13.55
C GLU A 290 -5.75 5.42 -14.50
N GLN A 291 -4.95 6.42 -14.12
CA GLN A 291 -3.78 6.81 -14.89
C GLN A 291 -2.73 5.69 -14.98
N VAL A 292 -2.47 4.99 -13.86
CA VAL A 292 -1.56 3.84 -13.82
C VAL A 292 -2.07 2.72 -14.71
N LYS A 293 -3.37 2.38 -14.63
CA LYS A 293 -3.99 1.38 -15.51
C LYS A 293 -3.84 1.75 -16.98
N ARG A 294 -4.13 3.00 -17.35
CA ARG A 294 -3.97 3.49 -18.73
C ARG A 294 -2.52 3.44 -19.20
N SER A 295 -1.57 3.82 -18.35
CA SER A 295 -0.14 3.76 -18.66
C SER A 295 0.36 2.32 -18.85
N ARG A 296 -0.06 1.40 -17.95
CA ARG A 296 0.23 -0.03 -18.06
C ARG A 296 -0.36 -0.64 -19.33
N ARG A 297 -1.59 -0.24 -19.72
CA ARG A 297 -2.20 -0.66 -20.98
C ARG A 297 -1.41 -0.17 -22.19
N HIS A 298 -0.97 1.10 -22.21
CA HIS A 298 -0.14 1.60 -23.30
C HIS A 298 1.19 0.82 -23.41
N SER A 299 1.87 0.61 -22.29
CA SER A 299 3.11 -0.17 -22.24
C SER A 299 2.90 -1.60 -22.74
N TYR A 300 1.79 -2.24 -22.35
CA TYR A 300 1.40 -3.54 -22.87
C TYR A 300 1.22 -3.54 -24.40
N LEU A 301 0.58 -2.52 -24.98
CA LEU A 301 0.38 -2.45 -26.43
C LEU A 301 1.71 -2.30 -27.18
N ASP A 302 2.64 -1.51 -26.66
CA ASP A 302 4.00 -1.40 -27.20
C ASP A 302 4.76 -2.73 -27.07
N ASP A 303 4.76 -3.33 -25.89
CA ASP A 303 5.42 -4.61 -25.64
C ASP A 303 4.81 -5.75 -26.47
N GLN A 304 3.50 -5.71 -26.74
CA GLN A 304 2.78 -6.70 -27.55
C GLN A 304 3.05 -6.53 -29.04
N ARG A 305 3.20 -5.28 -29.52
CA ARG A 305 3.69 -4.97 -30.87
C ARG A 305 5.11 -5.54 -31.03
N ASP A 306 5.95 -5.31 -30.03
CA ASP A 306 7.35 -5.70 -30.01
C ASP A 306 7.59 -7.08 -29.37
N ARG A 307 6.55 -7.94 -29.29
CA ARG A 307 6.61 -9.20 -28.51
C ARG A 307 7.72 -10.16 -28.91
N PHE A 308 8.19 -10.08 -30.15
CA PHE A 308 9.30 -10.91 -30.66
C PHE A 308 10.69 -10.27 -30.50
N LYS A 309 10.77 -9.00 -30.05
CA LYS A 309 12.04 -8.35 -29.71
C LYS A 309 12.47 -8.78 -28.30
N PRO A 310 13.69 -9.33 -28.14
CA PRO A 310 14.17 -9.74 -26.83
C PRO A 310 14.31 -8.57 -25.85
N THR A 311 13.95 -8.79 -24.58
CA THR A 311 14.22 -7.88 -23.47
C THR A 311 15.03 -8.59 -22.38
N PRO A 312 15.66 -7.87 -21.43
CA PRO A 312 16.40 -8.50 -20.33
C PRO A 312 15.53 -9.51 -19.58
N LEU A 313 16.02 -10.75 -19.50
CA LEU A 313 15.29 -11.87 -18.92
C LEU A 313 15.51 -11.93 -17.39
N PRO A 314 14.46 -11.79 -16.56
CA PRO A 314 14.55 -12.00 -15.12
C PRO A 314 15.00 -13.42 -14.79
N GLY A 315 15.77 -13.61 -13.71
CA GLY A 315 16.34 -14.92 -13.35
C GLY A 315 15.34 -16.01 -12.97
N HIS A 316 14.06 -15.69 -12.80
CA HIS A 316 12.98 -16.65 -12.55
C HIS A 316 12.22 -17.06 -13.83
N LEU A 317 12.59 -16.50 -14.99
CA LEU A 317 11.99 -16.78 -16.29
C LEU A 317 13.02 -17.44 -17.21
N SER A 318 12.54 -18.25 -18.16
CA SER A 318 13.37 -18.86 -19.20
C SER A 318 12.74 -18.70 -20.57
N ASN A 319 13.56 -18.56 -21.62
CA ASN A 319 13.08 -18.68 -22.99
C ASN A 319 12.92 -20.15 -23.35
N THR A 320 11.86 -20.49 -24.08
CA THR A 320 11.65 -21.82 -24.66
C THR A 320 11.03 -21.68 -26.05
N GLU A 321 11.31 -22.63 -26.93
CA GLU A 321 10.71 -22.69 -28.26
C GLU A 321 9.90 -23.99 -28.39
N ILE A 322 8.63 -23.87 -28.77
CA ILE A 322 7.73 -25.01 -28.93
C ILE A 322 7.06 -24.88 -30.30
N PHE A 323 7.20 -25.90 -31.14
CA PHE A 323 6.71 -25.92 -32.53
C PHE A 323 7.14 -24.68 -33.35
N GLY A 324 8.37 -24.19 -33.16
CA GLY A 324 8.90 -23.02 -33.86
C GLY A 324 8.32 -21.68 -33.41
N VAL A 325 7.56 -21.65 -32.31
CA VAL A 325 7.07 -20.43 -31.68
C VAL A 325 7.88 -20.16 -30.41
N PRO A 326 8.48 -18.96 -30.26
CA PRO A 326 9.17 -18.59 -29.04
C PRO A 326 8.18 -18.26 -27.92
N TYR A 327 8.54 -18.64 -26.69
CA TYR A 327 7.79 -18.36 -25.47
C TYR A 327 8.71 -17.92 -24.34
N ILE A 328 8.20 -17.01 -23.51
CA ILE A 328 8.68 -16.77 -22.15
C ILE A 328 7.97 -17.74 -21.22
N TYR A 329 8.73 -18.55 -20.50
CA TYR A 329 8.24 -19.52 -19.52
C TYR A 329 8.56 -19.09 -18.10
N GLY A 330 7.62 -19.31 -17.18
CA GLY A 330 7.80 -19.12 -15.76
C GLY A 330 6.70 -19.78 -14.92
N ARG A 331 6.89 -19.76 -13.60
CA ARG A 331 5.91 -20.30 -12.65
C ARG A 331 4.94 -19.21 -12.21
N ALA A 332 3.65 -19.54 -12.17
CA ALA A 332 2.61 -18.66 -11.63
C ALA A 332 2.41 -18.97 -10.14
N GLU A 333 3.11 -18.22 -9.27
CA GLU A 333 3.11 -18.46 -7.82
C GLU A 333 1.70 -18.46 -7.20
N SER A 334 0.78 -17.65 -7.71
CA SER A 334 -0.59 -17.53 -7.19
C SER A 334 -1.43 -18.81 -7.36
N THR A 335 -1.12 -19.63 -8.35
CA THR A 335 -1.84 -20.88 -8.66
C THR A 335 -0.98 -22.12 -8.50
N GLY A 336 0.33 -21.95 -8.31
CA GLY A 336 1.33 -23.03 -8.38
C GLY A 336 1.52 -23.60 -9.79
N GLY A 337 0.86 -23.02 -10.80
CA GLY A 337 0.86 -23.47 -12.18
C GLY A 337 2.05 -22.96 -12.99
N HIS A 338 2.02 -23.25 -14.29
CA HIS A 338 3.03 -22.83 -15.25
C HIS A 338 2.41 -21.90 -16.29
N LEU A 339 3.16 -20.90 -16.72
CA LEU A 339 2.73 -19.90 -17.68
C LEU A 339 3.73 -19.83 -18.84
N TRP A 340 3.20 -19.83 -20.07
CA TRP A 340 3.93 -19.62 -21.31
C TRP A 340 3.33 -18.41 -22.02
N VAL A 341 4.15 -17.39 -22.27
CA VAL A 341 3.74 -16.17 -22.97
C VAL A 341 4.44 -16.11 -24.32
N VAL A 342 3.67 -16.04 -25.40
CA VAL A 342 4.20 -16.04 -26.77
C VAL A 342 5.09 -14.81 -27.01
N GLY A 343 6.32 -15.05 -27.47
CA GLY A 343 7.30 -14.03 -27.82
C GLY A 343 8.65 -14.19 -27.10
N ASN A 344 9.53 -13.23 -27.34
CA ASN A 344 10.84 -13.07 -26.70
C ASN A 344 10.86 -11.89 -25.70
N ASN A 345 9.77 -11.13 -25.59
CA ASN A 345 9.69 -10.00 -24.68
C ASN A 345 9.25 -10.45 -23.29
N ALA A 346 10.20 -10.55 -22.35
CA ALA A 346 9.97 -10.95 -20.96
C ALA A 346 9.02 -10.00 -20.19
N ARG A 347 8.89 -8.73 -20.61
CA ARG A 347 8.00 -7.75 -19.95
C ARG A 347 6.52 -8.10 -20.08
N LEU A 348 6.16 -8.92 -21.08
CA LEU A 348 4.79 -9.36 -21.27
C LEU A 348 4.32 -10.35 -20.18
N PHE A 349 5.25 -11.04 -19.53
CA PHE A 349 4.94 -12.12 -18.59
C PHE A 349 3.96 -11.68 -17.48
N ASP A 350 4.24 -10.54 -16.86
CA ASP A 350 3.46 -10.01 -15.74
C ASP A 350 2.01 -9.67 -16.08
N TYR A 351 1.72 -9.34 -17.34
CA TYR A 351 0.37 -8.98 -17.79
C TYR A 351 -0.56 -10.19 -17.90
N PHE A 352 -0.01 -11.40 -18.08
CA PHE A 352 -0.77 -12.64 -18.25
C PHE A 352 -0.87 -13.48 -16.97
N LEU A 353 -0.25 -13.04 -15.87
CA LEU A 353 -0.36 -13.70 -14.57
C LEU A 353 -1.84 -13.86 -14.13
N PRO A 354 -2.27 -15.06 -13.68
CA PRO A 354 -3.69 -15.34 -13.38
C PRO A 354 -4.33 -14.37 -12.37
N GLU A 355 -3.58 -13.86 -11.40
CA GLU A 355 -4.04 -12.87 -10.42
C GLU A 355 -4.48 -11.52 -11.03
N ARG A 356 -4.13 -11.27 -12.31
CA ARG A 356 -4.52 -10.06 -13.06
C ARG A 356 -5.90 -10.18 -13.71
N TRP A 357 -6.40 -11.38 -13.97
CA TRP A 357 -7.60 -11.57 -14.81
C TRP A 357 -8.51 -12.75 -14.43
N ARG A 358 -8.06 -13.75 -13.66
CA ARG A 358 -8.87 -14.94 -13.36
C ARG A 358 -10.11 -14.65 -12.52
N LYS A 359 -10.09 -13.59 -11.72
CA LYS A 359 -11.20 -13.16 -10.83
C LYS A 359 -11.91 -11.91 -11.33
N THR A 360 -11.54 -11.37 -12.48
CA THR A 360 -12.27 -10.23 -13.07
C THR A 360 -13.58 -10.73 -13.67
N PRO A 361 -14.64 -9.91 -13.70
CA PRO A 361 -15.89 -10.28 -14.37
C PRO A 361 -15.61 -10.76 -15.79
N SER A 362 -16.23 -11.86 -16.19
CA SER A 362 -16.06 -12.46 -17.51
C SER A 362 -17.40 -12.68 -18.19
N LEU A 363 -17.45 -12.36 -19.48
CA LEU A 363 -18.58 -12.64 -20.35
C LEU A 363 -18.30 -13.93 -21.13
N GLN A 364 -19.18 -14.92 -21.01
CA GLN A 364 -19.08 -16.13 -21.83
C GLN A 364 -19.46 -15.80 -23.28
N LEU A 365 -18.57 -16.08 -24.24
CA LEU A 365 -18.77 -15.76 -25.65
C LEU A 365 -19.46 -16.89 -26.44
N SER A 366 -19.43 -18.13 -25.93
CA SER A 366 -20.04 -19.29 -26.58
C SER A 366 -20.67 -20.20 -25.52
N GLY A 367 -21.90 -20.69 -25.78
CA GLY A 367 -22.59 -21.64 -24.91
C GLY A 367 -22.04 -23.06 -24.98
N ALA A 368 -21.41 -23.44 -26.10
CA ALA A 368 -20.90 -24.80 -26.33
C ALA A 368 -19.38 -24.94 -26.07
N LYS A 369 -18.63 -23.84 -26.09
CA LYS A 369 -17.18 -23.82 -25.84
C LYS A 369 -16.92 -22.89 -24.65
N GLU A 370 -16.10 -23.33 -23.69
CA GLU A 370 -15.67 -22.53 -22.53
C GLU A 370 -14.75 -21.37 -22.97
N VAL A 371 -15.31 -20.40 -23.69
CA VAL A 371 -14.62 -19.21 -24.20
C VAL A 371 -15.18 -17.99 -23.50
N PHE A 372 -14.29 -17.19 -22.93
CA PHE A 372 -14.64 -16.06 -22.09
C PHE A 372 -13.89 -14.80 -22.52
N TYR A 373 -14.60 -13.68 -22.51
CA TYR A 373 -14.05 -12.33 -22.61
C TYR A 373 -13.91 -11.74 -21.21
N THR A 374 -12.78 -11.08 -20.92
CA THR A 374 -12.60 -10.34 -19.67
C THR A 374 -11.73 -9.11 -19.87
N ILE A 375 -11.86 -8.16 -18.96
CA ILE A 375 -10.99 -6.99 -18.85
C ILE A 375 -10.12 -7.18 -17.60
N THR A 376 -8.80 -7.22 -17.79
CA THR A 376 -7.84 -7.42 -16.68
C THR A 376 -7.77 -6.20 -15.75
N LYS A 377 -7.12 -6.36 -14.60
CA LYS A 377 -6.80 -5.26 -13.67
C LYS A 377 -6.03 -4.11 -14.32
N ASP A 378 -5.24 -4.40 -15.36
CA ASP A 378 -4.45 -3.43 -16.13
C ASP A 378 -5.24 -2.88 -17.34
N ASN A 379 -6.56 -3.06 -17.36
CA ASN A 379 -7.45 -2.69 -18.46
C ASN A 379 -7.02 -3.30 -19.81
N ILE A 380 -6.55 -4.56 -19.80
CA ILE A 380 -6.25 -5.30 -21.04
C ILE A 380 -7.47 -6.15 -21.38
N GLN A 381 -7.90 -6.12 -22.64
CA GLN A 381 -8.98 -6.98 -23.11
C GLN A 381 -8.40 -8.35 -23.48
N LEU A 382 -8.86 -9.39 -22.79
CA LEU A 382 -8.44 -10.77 -23.04
C LEU A 382 -9.62 -11.62 -23.46
N VAL A 383 -9.35 -12.52 -24.40
CA VAL A 383 -10.20 -13.69 -24.68
C VAL A 383 -9.40 -14.91 -24.25
N TRP A 384 -9.98 -15.73 -23.39
CA TRP A 384 -9.37 -16.97 -22.93
C TRP A 384 -10.34 -18.13 -23.09
N LYS A 385 -9.80 -19.33 -23.27
CA LYS A 385 -10.57 -20.56 -23.39
C LYS A 385 -9.90 -21.72 -22.67
N THR A 386 -10.70 -22.67 -22.20
CA THR A 386 -10.18 -23.95 -21.72
C THR A 386 -9.84 -24.83 -22.93
N SER A 387 -8.64 -25.42 -22.93
CA SER A 387 -8.27 -26.40 -23.96
C SER A 387 -8.91 -27.74 -23.65
N LEU A 388 -9.53 -28.34 -24.65
CA LEU A 388 -10.14 -29.68 -24.57
C LEU A 388 -9.17 -30.76 -25.07
N VAL A 389 -7.86 -30.49 -25.10
CA VAL A 389 -6.85 -31.46 -25.53
C VAL A 389 -6.96 -32.72 -24.69
N GLY A 390 -7.05 -33.87 -25.36
CA GLY A 390 -7.24 -35.17 -24.70
C GLY A 390 -8.70 -35.50 -24.33
N GLU A 391 -9.64 -34.58 -24.49
CA GLU A 391 -11.07 -34.87 -24.33
C GLU A 391 -11.67 -35.52 -25.58
N LYS A 392 -12.72 -36.32 -25.39
CA LYS A 392 -13.50 -36.91 -26.49
C LYS A 392 -14.65 -35.96 -26.83
N PRO A 393 -14.87 -35.62 -28.12
CA PRO A 393 -15.99 -34.77 -28.51
C PRO A 393 -17.32 -35.38 -28.07
N LEU A 394 -18.13 -34.63 -27.33
CA LEU A 394 -19.54 -34.95 -27.09
C LEU A 394 -20.30 -34.42 -28.32
N GLY A 395 -20.88 -35.32 -29.10
CA GLY A 395 -21.33 -35.04 -30.46
C GLY A 395 -22.52 -34.09 -30.58
N GLU A 396 -22.53 -33.35 -31.70
CA GLU A 396 -23.69 -32.92 -32.50
C GLU A 396 -23.25 -32.30 -33.85
N ASP A 397 -21.98 -31.88 -34.01
CA ASP A 397 -21.40 -31.42 -35.29
C ASP A 397 -20.76 -32.57 -36.10
N ILE A 398 -21.54 -33.15 -37.03
CA ILE A 398 -21.23 -34.41 -37.74
C ILE A 398 -19.98 -34.33 -38.64
N GLU A 399 -19.63 -33.15 -39.18
CA GLU A 399 -18.51 -33.01 -40.13
C GLU A 399 -17.14 -32.84 -39.45
N TYR A 400 -17.11 -32.26 -38.23
CA TYR A 400 -15.91 -32.19 -37.40
C TYR A 400 -15.52 -33.56 -36.82
N ASP A 401 -16.50 -34.44 -36.66
CA ASP A 401 -16.40 -35.66 -35.87
C ASP A 401 -15.36 -36.67 -36.42
N VAL A 402 -15.24 -36.83 -37.75
CA VAL A 402 -14.32 -37.83 -38.33
C VAL A 402 -12.84 -37.46 -38.16
N LYS A 403 -12.47 -36.20 -38.41
CA LYS A 403 -11.08 -35.75 -38.28
C LYS A 403 -10.67 -35.62 -36.81
N VAL A 404 -11.55 -35.09 -35.97
CA VAL A 404 -11.28 -34.98 -34.53
C VAL A 404 -11.23 -36.35 -33.87
N LYS A 405 -12.04 -37.33 -34.28
CA LYS A 405 -11.91 -38.74 -33.83
C LYS A 405 -10.57 -39.37 -34.24
N ARG A 406 -10.03 -39.00 -35.40
CA ARG A 406 -8.78 -39.58 -35.93
C ARG A 406 -7.53 -38.94 -35.34
N PHE A 407 -7.51 -37.62 -35.16
CA PHE A 407 -6.32 -36.86 -34.80
C PHE A 407 -6.40 -36.18 -33.43
N GLY A 408 -7.57 -36.17 -32.78
CA GLY A 408 -7.79 -35.48 -31.52
C GLY A 408 -7.99 -33.97 -31.68
N ILE A 409 -8.08 -33.28 -30.53
CA ILE A 409 -8.13 -31.82 -30.43
C ILE A 409 -6.69 -31.32 -30.24
N ASN A 410 -6.31 -30.30 -31.01
CA ASN A 410 -4.98 -29.68 -30.91
C ASN A 410 -4.68 -29.22 -29.48
N SER A 411 -3.44 -29.45 -29.04
CA SER A 411 -2.90 -28.83 -27.83
C SER A 411 -2.83 -27.31 -27.98
N PRO A 412 -2.77 -26.55 -26.88
CA PRO A 412 -2.57 -25.10 -26.93
C PRO A 412 -1.35 -24.71 -27.78
N PHE A 413 -0.25 -25.44 -27.66
CA PHE A 413 0.98 -25.14 -28.39
C PHE A 413 0.82 -25.35 -29.91
N GLU A 414 0.11 -26.39 -30.34
CA GLU A 414 -0.19 -26.61 -31.76
C GLU A 414 -1.12 -25.51 -32.30
N GLU A 415 -2.15 -25.11 -31.55
CA GLU A 415 -3.04 -24.01 -31.96
C GLU A 415 -2.27 -22.70 -32.14
N PHE A 416 -1.39 -22.34 -31.20
CA PHE A 416 -0.57 -21.14 -31.30
C PHE A 416 0.45 -21.23 -32.45
N ALA A 417 1.03 -22.40 -32.71
CA ALA A 417 1.93 -22.61 -33.84
C ALA A 417 1.23 -22.43 -35.19
N ILE A 418 0.03 -23.01 -35.36
CA ILE A 418 -0.80 -22.84 -36.55
C ILE A 418 -1.18 -21.37 -36.71
N ALA A 419 -1.68 -20.72 -35.66
CA ALA A 419 -2.07 -19.31 -35.69
C ALA A 419 -0.88 -18.38 -36.02
N HIS A 420 0.31 -18.67 -35.48
CA HIS A 420 1.52 -17.94 -35.77
C HIS A 420 1.96 -18.12 -37.23
N SER A 421 1.90 -19.35 -37.74
CA SER A 421 2.18 -19.65 -39.15
C SER A 421 1.23 -18.91 -40.10
N LEU A 422 -0.08 -18.94 -39.82
CA LEU A 422 -1.09 -18.24 -40.61
C LEU A 422 -0.84 -16.73 -40.61
N SER A 423 -0.58 -16.15 -39.44
CA SER A 423 -0.28 -14.71 -39.29
C SER A 423 0.98 -14.27 -40.05
N ARG A 424 1.93 -15.19 -40.31
CA ARG A 424 3.13 -14.90 -41.11
C ARG A 424 2.89 -15.01 -42.62
N GLN A 425 1.84 -15.72 -43.03
CA GLN A 425 1.51 -15.96 -44.43
C GLN A 425 0.51 -14.95 -45.00
N GLY A 426 -0.21 -14.20 -44.15
CA GLY A 426 -1.13 -13.13 -44.55
C GLY A 426 -2.40 -13.16 -43.74
#